data_AF-F0QWI9-F1
#
_entry.id   AF-F0QWI9-F1
#
_cell.length_a   1.000
_cell.length_b   1.000
_cell.length_c   1.000
_cell.angle_alpha   90.00
_cell.angle_beta   90.00
_cell.angle_gamma   90.00
#
_symmetry.space_group_name_H-M   'P 1'
#
loop_
_entity.id
_entity.type
_entity.pdbx_description
1 polymer ?
#
loop_
_entity_poly.entity_id
_entity_poly.type
_entity_poly.pdbx_seq_one_letter_code
_entity_poly.pdbx_strand_id
1 'polypeptide(L)'
;MEFLVPLSSVSVGGRTLNNVKLSISDKYVFIIGIGPDGSYEERLLETNGDDVRKIINENIDYFRKLLDKLDGLVIGIGREVNVDIAMKNIELKDPIQYLINRLSNHDEYLKLVGDGWRRVLDSTRLGRVSEGLAGGDRIYVTHIGNNITLNLVAEPIEGGFIEVITYTEGKVTGIVRVRVGEDVVVKTDIRSPSSLIILSQARDINKLSDKLTGTLLRVKDHVTNTVNELLMIMRTYGVIQ
;
A
#
# COMPACT_ATOMS: atom_id res chain seq x y z
N MET A 1 -3.81 4.46 -10.79
CA MET A 1 -2.63 3.71 -10.31
C MET A 1 -1.46 4.04 -11.23
N GLU A 2 -0.24 4.10 -10.69
CA GLU A 2 0.97 4.41 -11.46
C GLU A 2 1.94 3.24 -11.42
N PHE A 3 2.66 3.02 -12.53
CA PHE A 3 3.75 2.07 -12.60
C PHE A 3 5.08 2.80 -12.63
N LEU A 4 5.80 2.73 -11.50
CA LEU A 4 7.12 3.30 -11.36
C LEU A 4 8.17 2.26 -11.74
N VAL A 5 8.95 2.53 -12.76
CA VAL A 5 9.93 1.57 -13.29
C VAL A 5 11.25 2.25 -13.68
N PRO A 6 12.39 1.72 -13.20
CA PRO A 6 13.70 2.19 -13.64
C PRO A 6 14.07 1.58 -15.00
N LEU A 7 14.77 2.36 -15.81
CA LEU A 7 15.38 1.97 -17.08
C LEU A 7 16.83 2.47 -17.14
N SER A 8 17.68 1.73 -17.84
CA SER A 8 19.08 2.13 -18.06
C SER A 8 19.17 3.39 -18.92
N SER A 9 18.43 3.40 -20.04
CA SER A 9 18.36 4.54 -20.96
C SER A 9 17.06 4.58 -21.75
N VAL A 10 16.61 5.77 -22.15
CA VAL A 10 15.50 5.96 -23.10
C VAL A 10 15.83 7.03 -24.12
N SER A 11 15.32 6.89 -25.35
CA SER A 11 15.41 7.93 -26.39
C SER A 11 14.08 8.68 -26.47
N VAL A 12 14.11 10.00 -26.24
CA VAL A 12 12.94 10.88 -26.24
C VAL A 12 13.30 12.24 -26.84
N GLY A 13 12.46 12.77 -27.74
CA GLY A 13 12.72 14.06 -28.40
C GLY A 13 14.09 14.16 -29.08
N GLY A 14 14.61 13.06 -29.62
CA GLY A 14 15.92 12.99 -30.29
C GLY A 14 17.13 12.99 -29.35
N ARG A 15 16.94 12.92 -28.03
CA ARG A 15 18.01 12.82 -27.03
C ARG A 15 17.93 11.48 -26.31
N THR A 16 19.08 10.94 -25.89
CA THR A 16 19.15 9.74 -25.06
C THR A 16 19.38 10.15 -23.61
N LEU A 17 18.44 9.79 -22.74
CA LEU A 17 18.54 9.96 -21.29
C LEU A 17 19.03 8.65 -20.67
N ASN A 18 19.89 8.75 -19.65
CA ASN A 18 20.43 7.62 -18.88
C ASN A 18 19.92 7.64 -17.43
N ASN A 19 20.01 6.50 -16.72
CA ASN A 19 19.55 6.33 -15.34
C ASN A 19 18.11 6.83 -15.15
N VAL A 20 17.23 6.28 -15.98
CA VAL A 20 15.89 6.81 -16.20
C VAL A 20 14.93 6.21 -15.19
N LYS A 21 14.00 7.02 -14.70
CA LYS A 21 12.82 6.58 -13.97
C LYS A 21 11.59 6.98 -14.77
N LEU A 22 10.75 5.99 -15.08
CA LEU A 22 9.46 6.22 -15.70
C LEU A 22 8.36 6.09 -14.64
N SER A 23 7.40 7.02 -14.64
CA SER A 23 6.08 6.81 -14.07
C SER A 23 5.06 6.72 -15.19
N ILE A 24 4.42 5.57 -15.32
CA ILE A 24 3.42 5.31 -16.36
C ILE A 24 2.03 5.33 -15.71
N SER A 25 1.16 6.20 -16.20
CA SER A 25 -0.25 6.30 -15.81
C SER A 25 -1.17 6.12 -17.02
N ASP A 26 -2.48 6.17 -16.80
CA ASP A 26 -3.50 6.08 -17.86
C ASP A 26 -3.43 7.26 -18.85
N LYS A 27 -3.03 8.44 -18.38
CA LYS A 27 -3.02 9.67 -19.20
C LYS A 27 -1.63 10.14 -19.60
N TYR A 28 -0.67 9.98 -18.70
CA TYR A 28 0.67 10.53 -18.88
C TYR A 28 1.76 9.52 -18.57
N VAL A 29 2.89 9.69 -19.27
CA VAL A 29 4.16 9.09 -18.91
C VAL A 29 5.10 10.21 -18.49
N PHE A 30 5.53 10.15 -17.24
CA PHE A 30 6.54 11.04 -16.68
C PHE A 30 7.91 10.37 -16.72
N ILE A 31 8.90 11.08 -17.23
CA ILE A 31 10.25 10.60 -17.44
C ILE A 31 11.20 11.52 -16.68
N ILE A 32 12.03 10.92 -15.84
CA ILE A 32 13.16 11.57 -15.20
C ILE A 32 14.43 10.85 -15.67
N GLY A 33 15.46 11.58 -16.07
CA GLY A 33 16.76 10.99 -16.40
C GLY A 33 17.89 11.99 -16.46
N ILE A 34 19.07 11.49 -16.83
CA ILE A 34 20.29 12.28 -16.99
C ILE A 34 20.60 12.40 -18.48
N GLY A 35 20.65 13.63 -19.00
CA GLY A 35 21.02 13.93 -20.37
C GLY A 35 22.48 13.60 -20.69
N PRO A 36 22.87 13.61 -21.98
CA PRO A 36 24.23 13.29 -22.41
C PRO A 36 25.29 14.29 -21.92
N ASP A 37 24.86 15.49 -21.55
CA ASP A 37 25.66 16.56 -20.96
C ASP A 37 25.74 16.47 -19.42
N GLY A 38 25.16 15.43 -18.81
CA GLY A 38 25.07 15.27 -17.36
C GLY A 38 23.99 16.12 -16.69
N SER A 39 23.19 16.87 -17.46
CA SER A 39 22.06 17.63 -16.92
C SER A 39 20.93 16.70 -16.50
N TYR A 40 20.18 17.13 -15.48
CA TYR A 40 18.96 16.44 -15.08
C TYR A 40 17.81 16.90 -15.99
N GLU A 41 17.08 15.96 -16.58
CA GLU A 41 15.97 16.23 -17.49
C GLU A 41 14.68 15.57 -16.99
N GLU A 42 13.59 16.34 -17.05
CA GLU A 42 12.23 15.88 -16.78
C GLU A 42 11.36 16.05 -18.04
N ARG A 43 10.52 15.07 -18.34
CA ARG A 43 9.54 15.13 -19.45
C ARG A 43 8.20 14.61 -18.97
N LEU A 44 7.13 15.31 -19.34
CA LEU A 44 5.75 14.84 -19.20
C LEU A 44 5.19 14.66 -20.60
N LEU A 45 4.82 13.43 -20.96
CA LEU A 45 4.30 13.07 -22.27
C LEU A 45 2.90 12.47 -22.14
N GLU A 46 2.05 12.70 -23.14
CA GLU A 46 0.76 12.02 -23.22
C GLU A 46 0.95 10.54 -23.59
N THR A 47 0.18 9.65 -22.97
CA THR A 47 0.34 8.20 -23.11
C THR A 47 0.10 7.70 -24.55
N ASN A 48 -0.63 8.45 -25.37
CA ASN A 48 -0.87 8.16 -26.79
C ASN A 48 0.22 8.69 -27.74
N GLY A 49 1.23 9.41 -27.24
CA GLY A 49 2.29 10.00 -28.05
C GLY A 49 3.24 8.98 -28.67
N ASP A 50 3.83 9.34 -29.83
CA ASP A 50 4.72 8.46 -30.59
C ASP A 50 5.98 8.07 -29.80
N ASP A 51 6.59 9.03 -29.08
CA ASP A 51 7.74 8.79 -28.21
C ASP A 51 7.41 7.79 -27.11
N VAL A 52 6.24 7.92 -26.47
CA VAL A 52 5.78 6.99 -25.43
C VAL A 52 5.56 5.60 -26.01
N ARG A 53 4.90 5.50 -27.17
CA ARG A 53 4.67 4.24 -27.87
C ARG A 53 5.98 3.53 -28.18
N LYS A 54 6.99 4.27 -28.65
CA LYS A 54 8.32 3.72 -28.91
C LYS A 54 8.97 3.20 -27.63
N ILE A 55 9.02 4.02 -26.58
CA ILE A 55 9.62 3.64 -25.28
C ILE A 55 8.95 2.38 -24.71
N ILE A 56 7.60 2.35 -24.72
CA ILE A 56 6.85 1.21 -24.20
C ILE A 56 7.09 -0.04 -25.04
N ASN A 57 7.06 0.06 -26.37
CA ASN A 57 7.29 -1.07 -27.26
C ASN A 57 8.69 -1.67 -27.09
N GLU A 58 9.72 -0.84 -26.98
CA GLU A 58 11.11 -1.29 -26.80
C GLU A 58 11.33 -2.01 -25.46
N ASN A 59 10.54 -1.68 -24.43
CA ASN A 59 10.72 -2.18 -23.08
C ASN A 59 9.59 -3.13 -22.61
N ILE A 60 8.67 -3.53 -23.49
CA ILE A 60 7.45 -4.26 -23.10
C ILE A 60 7.73 -5.60 -22.44
N ASP A 61 8.75 -6.34 -22.89
CA ASP A 61 9.09 -7.64 -22.30
C ASP A 61 9.62 -7.48 -20.86
N TYR A 62 10.41 -6.44 -20.60
CA TYR A 62 10.86 -6.08 -19.27
C TYR A 62 9.68 -5.70 -18.36
N PHE A 63 8.80 -4.81 -18.83
CA PHE A 63 7.62 -4.40 -18.07
C PHE A 63 6.70 -5.57 -17.75
N ARG A 64 6.46 -6.46 -18.72
CA ARG A 64 5.68 -7.68 -18.51
C ARG A 64 6.27 -8.54 -17.40
N LYS A 65 7.58 -8.82 -17.43
CA LYS A 65 8.24 -9.65 -16.42
C LYS A 65 8.15 -9.03 -15.03
N LEU A 66 8.31 -7.71 -14.90
CA LEU A 66 8.12 -7.03 -13.62
C LEU A 66 6.67 -7.14 -13.13
N LEU A 67 5.69 -6.85 -14.00
CA LEU A 67 4.27 -6.92 -13.65
C LEU A 67 3.83 -8.34 -13.30
N ASP A 68 4.32 -9.37 -13.99
CA ASP A 68 4.02 -10.76 -13.64
C ASP A 68 4.51 -11.12 -12.22
N LYS A 69 5.67 -10.57 -11.81
CA LYS A 69 6.17 -10.74 -10.43
C LYS A 69 5.36 -9.96 -9.41
N LEU A 70 4.92 -8.75 -9.75
CA LEU A 70 4.06 -7.95 -8.89
C LEU A 70 2.66 -8.58 -8.74
N ASP A 71 2.07 -9.10 -9.83
CA ASP A 71 0.82 -9.84 -9.80
C ASP A 71 0.96 -11.07 -8.89
N GLY A 72 2.05 -11.83 -9.04
CA GLY A 72 2.36 -12.97 -8.19
C GLY A 72 2.48 -12.61 -6.71
N LEU A 73 3.11 -11.47 -6.39
CA LEU A 73 3.21 -10.96 -5.02
C LEU A 73 1.83 -10.64 -4.45
N VAL A 74 1.01 -9.87 -5.16
CA VAL A 74 -0.30 -9.47 -4.65
C VAL A 74 -1.21 -10.67 -4.48
N ILE A 75 -1.15 -11.66 -5.37
CA ILE A 75 -1.90 -12.93 -5.24
C ILE A 75 -1.38 -13.75 -4.05
N GLY A 76 -0.05 -13.85 -3.90
CA GLY A 76 0.58 -14.53 -2.78
C GLY A 76 0.12 -13.94 -1.45
N ILE A 77 0.22 -12.62 -1.30
CA ILE A 77 -0.28 -11.88 -0.12
C ILE A 77 -1.79 -12.08 0.04
N GLY A 78 -2.57 -12.01 -1.04
CA GLY A 78 -4.01 -12.25 -1.03
C GLY A 78 -4.38 -13.56 -0.35
N ARG A 79 -3.70 -14.66 -0.72
CA ARG A 79 -3.92 -15.97 -0.10
C ARG A 79 -3.61 -15.96 1.41
N GLU A 80 -2.54 -15.28 1.83
CA GLU A 80 -2.20 -15.16 3.25
C GLU A 80 -3.28 -14.43 4.06
N VAL A 81 -3.97 -13.46 3.45
CA VAL A 81 -5.08 -12.71 4.06
C VAL A 81 -6.46 -13.29 3.72
N ASN A 82 -6.54 -14.53 3.23
CA ASN A 82 -7.77 -15.23 2.83
C ASN A 82 -8.61 -14.45 1.81
N VAL A 83 -7.94 -13.89 0.80
CA VAL A 83 -8.52 -13.25 -0.37
C VAL A 83 -8.11 -14.07 -1.59
N ASP A 84 -9.10 -14.59 -2.31
CA ASP A 84 -8.84 -15.23 -3.58
C ASP A 84 -8.87 -14.20 -4.71
N ILE A 85 -7.81 -14.19 -5.52
CA ILE A 85 -7.62 -13.25 -6.62
C ILE A 85 -7.49 -14.06 -7.90
N ALA A 86 -8.54 -14.00 -8.73
CA ALA A 86 -8.52 -14.60 -10.04
C ALA A 86 -7.73 -13.70 -11.00
N MET A 87 -6.63 -14.22 -11.56
CA MET A 87 -5.89 -13.52 -12.61
C MET A 87 -6.79 -13.29 -13.82
N LYS A 88 -6.94 -12.03 -14.19
CA LYS A 88 -7.55 -11.62 -15.45
C LYS A 88 -6.50 -11.73 -16.57
N ASN A 89 -6.78 -12.55 -17.57
CA ASN A 89 -5.95 -12.63 -18.77
C ASN A 89 -6.10 -11.34 -19.59
N ILE A 90 -4.97 -10.75 -19.97
CA ILE A 90 -4.92 -9.56 -20.83
C ILE A 90 -4.13 -9.91 -22.09
N GLU A 91 -4.78 -9.79 -23.24
CA GLU A 91 -4.14 -10.00 -24.53
C GLU A 91 -3.15 -8.88 -24.85
N LEU A 92 -1.96 -9.25 -25.32
CA LEU A 92 -0.93 -8.31 -25.76
C LEU A 92 -1.16 -7.91 -27.23
N LYS A 93 -2.18 -7.08 -27.48
CA LYS A 93 -2.46 -6.53 -28.82
C LYS A 93 -1.81 -5.16 -29.04
N ASP A 94 -1.99 -4.27 -28.07
CA ASP A 94 -1.35 -2.96 -28.02
C ASP A 94 -0.57 -2.86 -26.69
N PRO A 95 0.75 -2.61 -26.72
CA PRO A 95 1.58 -2.59 -25.50
C PRO A 95 1.15 -1.55 -24.47
N ILE A 96 0.64 -0.40 -24.90
CA ILE A 96 0.17 0.67 -24.01
C ILE A 96 -1.13 0.24 -23.34
N GLN A 97 -2.10 -0.19 -24.13
CA GLN A 97 -3.39 -0.68 -23.63
C GLN A 97 -3.21 -1.90 -22.71
N TYR A 98 -2.27 -2.78 -23.04
CA TYR A 98 -1.89 -3.90 -22.19
C TYR A 98 -1.44 -3.43 -20.81
N LEU A 99 -0.51 -2.47 -20.74
CA LEU A 99 -0.03 -1.93 -19.45
C LEU A 99 -1.15 -1.26 -18.68
N ILE A 100 -1.93 -0.38 -19.32
CA ILE A 100 -3.04 0.34 -18.67
C ILE A 100 -4.06 -0.65 -18.10
N ASN A 101 -4.48 -1.64 -18.89
CA ASN A 101 -5.42 -2.67 -18.43
C ASN A 101 -4.83 -3.47 -17.26
N ARG A 102 -3.53 -3.77 -17.30
CA ARG A 102 -2.86 -4.49 -16.21
C ARG A 102 -2.82 -3.68 -14.93
N LEU A 103 -2.52 -2.39 -15.01
CA LEU A 103 -2.54 -1.48 -13.87
C LEU A 103 -3.94 -1.31 -13.29
N SER A 104 -4.98 -1.30 -14.14
CA SER A 104 -6.37 -1.31 -13.66
C SER A 104 -6.69 -2.59 -12.87
N ASN A 105 -6.28 -3.76 -13.35
CA ASN A 105 -6.46 -5.00 -12.61
C ASN A 105 -5.69 -4.99 -11.29
N HIS A 106 -4.48 -4.45 -11.29
CA HIS A 106 -3.65 -4.38 -10.10
C HIS A 106 -4.26 -3.46 -9.02
N ASP A 107 -4.89 -2.35 -9.41
CA ASP A 107 -5.64 -1.48 -8.49
C ASP A 107 -6.79 -2.23 -7.80
N GLU A 108 -7.53 -3.04 -8.56
CA GLU A 108 -8.57 -3.91 -8.01
C GLU A 108 -8.00 -4.97 -7.06
N TYR A 109 -6.90 -5.62 -7.43
CA TYR A 109 -6.25 -6.62 -6.58
C TYR A 109 -5.77 -6.00 -5.26
N LEU A 110 -5.17 -4.82 -5.31
CA LEU A 110 -4.72 -4.10 -4.11
C LEU A 110 -5.89 -3.71 -3.21
N LYS A 111 -7.04 -3.32 -3.76
CA LYS A 111 -8.25 -3.07 -2.97
C LYS A 111 -8.70 -4.34 -2.24
N LEU A 112 -8.78 -5.47 -2.94
CA LEU A 112 -9.17 -6.76 -2.34
C LEU A 112 -8.20 -7.21 -1.24
N VAL A 113 -6.89 -7.12 -1.51
CA VAL A 113 -5.85 -7.44 -0.51
C VAL A 113 -5.89 -6.48 0.67
N GLY A 114 -6.11 -5.19 0.41
CA GLY A 114 -6.27 -4.17 1.45
C GLY A 114 -7.47 -4.45 2.36
N ASP A 115 -8.59 -4.91 1.79
CA ASP A 115 -9.76 -5.33 2.56
C ASP A 115 -9.50 -6.63 3.34
N GLY A 116 -8.74 -7.57 2.78
CA GLY A 116 -8.27 -8.76 3.49
C GLY A 116 -7.40 -8.41 4.69
N TRP A 117 -6.43 -7.51 4.49
CA TRP A 117 -5.62 -6.96 5.57
C TRP A 117 -6.44 -6.23 6.60
N ARG A 118 -7.45 -5.45 6.18
CA ARG A 118 -8.38 -4.82 7.11
C ARG A 118 -9.06 -5.89 7.95
N ARG A 119 -9.62 -6.96 7.38
CA ARG A 119 -10.21 -8.08 8.16
C ARG A 119 -9.22 -8.75 9.12
N VAL A 120 -7.97 -8.94 8.71
CA VAL A 120 -6.91 -9.52 9.57
C VAL A 120 -6.60 -8.59 10.73
N LEU A 121 -6.38 -7.30 10.45
CA LEU A 121 -6.18 -6.27 11.47
C LEU A 121 -7.42 -6.16 12.35
N ASP A 122 -8.61 -6.24 11.77
CA ASP A 122 -9.88 -6.13 12.48
C ASP A 122 -10.05 -7.25 13.51
N SER A 123 -9.46 -8.40 13.21
CA SER A 123 -9.38 -9.55 14.11
C SER A 123 -8.21 -9.51 15.10
N THR A 124 -7.32 -8.52 15.02
CA THR A 124 -6.17 -8.36 15.92
C THR A 124 -6.57 -7.51 17.14
N ARG A 125 -5.92 -7.69 18.28
CA ARG A 125 -6.09 -6.85 19.48
C ARG A 125 -4.89 -5.93 19.67
N LEU A 126 -5.07 -4.61 19.78
CA LEU A 126 -3.98 -3.66 20.11
C LEU A 126 -4.20 -2.88 21.43
N GLY A 127 -5.32 -3.04 22.12
CA GLY A 127 -5.52 -2.54 23.48
C GLY A 127 -6.95 -2.67 23.97
N ARG A 128 -7.21 -2.38 25.26
CA ARG A 128 -8.55 -2.42 25.86
C ARG A 128 -9.02 -1.01 26.22
N VAL A 129 -10.26 -0.68 25.90
CA VAL A 129 -10.89 0.60 26.26
C VAL A 129 -11.38 0.52 27.70
N SER A 130 -10.78 1.31 28.60
CA SER A 130 -11.16 1.37 30.02
C SER A 130 -11.58 2.78 30.43
N GLU A 131 -12.81 2.90 30.96
CA GLU A 131 -13.30 4.11 31.64
C GLU A 131 -12.64 4.32 33.01
N GLY A 132 -12.21 3.24 33.68
CA GLY A 132 -11.62 3.30 35.02
C GLY A 132 -10.23 3.94 35.10
N LEU A 133 -9.67 4.36 33.96
CA LEU A 133 -8.42 5.11 33.86
C LEU A 133 -8.66 6.60 33.61
N ALA A 134 -9.92 7.06 33.55
CA ALA A 134 -10.29 8.41 33.14
C ALA A 134 -9.93 9.51 34.16
N GLY A 135 -9.34 10.59 33.65
CA GLY A 135 -9.64 11.95 34.09
C GLY A 135 -10.61 12.55 33.07
N GLY A 136 -11.58 13.36 33.51
CA GLY A 136 -12.69 13.88 32.69
C GLY A 136 -12.24 14.29 31.28
N ASP A 137 -12.99 13.83 30.27
CA ASP A 137 -12.79 14.01 28.82
C ASP A 137 -11.78 13.09 28.13
N ARG A 138 -11.19 12.11 28.83
CA ARG A 138 -10.15 11.23 28.27
C ARG A 138 -10.36 9.77 28.60
N ILE A 139 -10.06 8.91 27.62
CA ILE A 139 -10.09 7.45 27.73
C ILE A 139 -8.70 6.90 27.43
N TYR A 140 -8.26 5.96 28.25
CA TYR A 140 -6.94 5.34 28.07
C TYR A 140 -7.06 3.98 27.42
N VAL A 141 -6.26 3.76 26.38
CA VAL A 141 -6.07 2.46 25.75
C VAL A 141 -4.71 1.94 26.19
N THR A 142 -4.74 0.83 26.94
CA THR A 142 -3.51 0.13 27.34
C THR A 142 -3.05 -0.74 26.17
N HIS A 143 -1.96 -0.34 25.52
CA HIS A 143 -1.22 -1.15 24.55
C HIS A 143 -0.16 -1.97 25.29
N ILE A 144 0.24 -3.14 24.77
CA ILE A 144 1.39 -3.90 25.29
C ILE A 144 2.64 -3.01 25.17
N GLY A 145 3.00 -2.31 26.24
CA GLY A 145 4.20 -1.49 26.34
C GLY A 145 4.02 0.01 26.54
N ASN A 146 2.82 0.60 26.39
CA ASN A 146 2.57 2.03 26.67
C ASN A 146 1.07 2.34 26.91
N ASN A 147 0.77 3.36 27.73
CA ASN A 147 -0.58 3.91 27.90
C ASN A 147 -0.80 5.05 26.89
N ILE A 148 -1.83 4.96 26.06
CA ILE A 148 -2.18 6.00 25.09
C ILE A 148 -3.51 6.65 25.51
N THR A 149 -3.60 7.97 25.35
CA THR A 149 -4.79 8.77 25.70
C THR A 149 -5.60 9.08 24.44
N LEU A 150 -6.91 8.80 24.47
CA LEU A 150 -7.92 9.18 23.49
C LEU A 150 -8.84 10.24 24.11
N ASN A 151 -9.37 11.17 23.31
CA ASN A 151 -10.30 12.20 23.80
C ASN A 151 -11.75 11.75 23.58
N LEU A 152 -12.55 11.80 24.65
CA LEU A 152 -13.99 11.59 24.65
C LEU A 152 -14.68 12.85 24.11
N VAL A 153 -15.70 12.68 23.27
CA VAL A 153 -16.41 13.82 22.66
C VAL A 153 -17.90 13.86 23.01
N ALA A 154 -18.45 12.73 23.43
CA ALA A 154 -19.81 12.65 23.95
C ALA A 154 -19.86 11.64 25.11
N GLU A 155 -20.72 11.91 26.09
CA GLU A 155 -21.00 10.98 27.19
C GLU A 155 -21.47 9.60 26.66
N PRO A 156 -21.29 8.52 27.44
CA PRO A 156 -21.74 7.19 27.04
C PRO A 156 -23.21 7.20 26.63
N ILE A 157 -23.50 6.76 25.41
CA ILE A 157 -24.86 6.56 24.92
C ILE A 157 -25.39 5.24 25.51
N GLU A 158 -26.70 5.14 25.77
CA GLU A 158 -27.35 3.89 26.19
C GLU A 158 -26.85 2.69 25.36
N GLY A 159 -26.34 1.67 26.04
CA GLY A 159 -25.71 0.50 25.42
C GLY A 159 -24.18 0.42 25.52
N GLY A 160 -23.53 1.34 26.25
CA GLY A 160 -22.10 1.29 26.57
C GLY A 160 -21.21 1.66 25.40
N PHE A 161 -21.63 2.62 24.58
CA PHE A 161 -20.87 3.14 23.46
C PHE A 161 -20.45 4.59 23.69
N ILE A 162 -19.29 4.94 23.18
CA ILE A 162 -18.67 6.28 23.27
C ILE A 162 -18.27 6.76 21.88
N GLU A 163 -18.29 8.07 21.65
CA GLU A 163 -17.74 8.68 20.45
C GLU A 163 -16.32 9.19 20.72
N VAL A 164 -15.37 8.69 19.93
CA VAL A 164 -13.95 9.01 20.03
C VAL A 164 -13.54 9.80 18.80
N ILE A 165 -12.92 10.96 19.00
CA ILE A 165 -12.27 11.71 17.92
C ILE A 165 -10.82 11.29 17.78
N THR A 166 -10.45 10.93 16.56
CA THR A 166 -9.06 10.73 16.16
C THR A 166 -8.47 12.06 15.70
N TYR A 167 -7.33 12.45 16.28
CA TYR A 167 -6.60 13.64 15.87
C TYR A 167 -5.34 13.23 15.12
N THR A 168 -5.05 13.87 13.98
CA THR A 168 -3.76 13.76 13.29
C THR A 168 -3.18 15.15 13.11
N GLU A 169 -1.99 15.39 13.64
CA GLU A 169 -1.27 16.68 13.51
C GLU A 169 -2.14 17.90 13.90
N GLY A 170 -2.93 17.77 14.97
CA GLY A 170 -3.81 18.83 15.46
C GLY A 170 -5.11 19.03 14.66
N LYS A 171 -5.40 18.17 13.67
CA LYS A 171 -6.67 18.17 12.91
C LYS A 171 -7.51 16.96 13.26
N VAL A 172 -8.83 17.15 13.36
CA VAL A 172 -9.81 16.07 13.49
C VAL A 172 -9.78 15.24 12.20
N THR A 173 -9.44 13.96 12.32
CA THR A 173 -9.37 13.03 11.17
C THR A 173 -10.51 12.04 11.11
N GLY A 174 -11.32 11.94 12.16
CA GLY A 174 -12.51 11.09 12.18
C GLY A 174 -13.20 11.09 13.54
N ILE A 175 -14.48 10.73 13.52
CA ILE A 175 -15.28 10.38 14.70
C ILE A 175 -15.61 8.90 14.57
N VAL A 176 -15.29 8.09 15.57
CA VAL A 176 -15.58 6.66 15.60
C VAL A 176 -16.38 6.32 16.85
N ARG A 177 -17.44 5.52 16.68
CA ARG A 177 -18.19 4.94 17.82
C ARG A 177 -17.52 3.66 18.29
N VAL A 178 -17.27 3.57 19.58
CA VAL A 178 -16.49 2.50 20.21
C VAL A 178 -17.30 1.96 21.38
N ARG A 179 -17.44 0.63 21.49
CA ARG A 179 -18.03 0.01 22.69
C ARG A 179 -17.01 -0.03 23.84
N VAL A 180 -17.44 0.40 25.02
CA VAL A 180 -16.66 0.36 26.27
C VAL A 180 -16.41 -1.09 26.68
N GLY A 181 -15.17 -1.38 27.11
CA GLY A 181 -14.77 -2.71 27.57
C GLY A 181 -14.34 -3.70 26.48
N GLU A 182 -14.57 -3.38 25.21
CA GLU A 182 -14.08 -4.16 24.06
C GLU A 182 -12.60 -3.83 23.74
N ASP A 183 -11.92 -4.80 23.14
CA ASP A 183 -10.56 -4.64 22.67
C ASP A 183 -10.56 -3.92 21.31
N VAL A 184 -9.64 -2.97 21.12
CA VAL A 184 -9.52 -2.13 19.91
C VAL A 184 -8.20 -2.34 19.19
N VAL A 185 -8.21 -2.13 17.87
CA VAL A 185 -7.04 -2.03 17.01
C VAL A 185 -6.79 -0.56 16.75
N VAL A 186 -5.56 -0.10 16.94
CA VAL A 186 -5.19 1.30 16.75
C VAL A 186 -3.97 1.42 15.85
N LYS A 187 -4.04 2.29 14.83
CA LYS A 187 -2.90 2.67 13.99
C LYS A 187 -2.33 3.98 14.50
N THR A 188 -1.07 3.98 14.90
CA THR A 188 -0.31 5.20 15.19
C THR A 188 0.42 5.68 13.93
N ASP A 189 0.39 6.98 13.62
CA ASP A 189 1.26 7.52 12.57
C ASP A 189 2.71 7.53 13.07
N ILE A 190 3.62 7.01 12.25
CA ILE A 190 5.05 6.90 12.58
C ILE A 190 5.68 8.30 12.70
N ARG A 191 5.12 9.31 12.02
CA ARG A 191 5.60 10.71 12.07
C ARG A 191 5.03 11.50 13.25
N SER A 192 3.95 11.02 13.88
CA SER A 192 3.28 11.68 14.99
C SER A 192 2.70 10.64 15.95
N PRO A 193 3.43 10.22 17.00
CA PRO A 193 2.97 9.21 17.96
C PRO A 193 1.65 9.57 18.66
N SER A 194 1.27 10.86 18.64
CA SER A 194 0.01 11.39 19.17
C SER A 194 -1.19 11.21 18.22
N SER A 195 -0.99 10.74 16.99
CA SER A 195 -2.07 10.53 16.03
C SER A 195 -2.44 9.06 15.90
N LEU A 196 -3.70 8.76 16.21
CA LEU A 196 -4.19 7.40 16.36
C LEU A 196 -5.52 7.22 15.65
N ILE A 197 -5.63 6.20 14.80
CA ILE A 197 -6.87 5.81 14.11
C ILE A 197 -7.33 4.45 14.64
N ILE A 198 -8.56 4.34 15.16
CA ILE A 198 -9.13 3.06 15.57
C ILE A 198 -9.54 2.29 14.30
N LEU A 199 -8.96 1.12 14.10
CA LEU A 199 -9.20 0.28 12.92
C LEU A 199 -10.32 -0.75 13.15
N SER A 200 -10.52 -1.28 14.38
CA SER A 200 -11.54 -2.31 14.68
C SER A 200 -11.76 -2.62 16.16
N GLN A 201 -12.80 -3.41 16.47
CA GLN A 201 -13.14 -4.01 17.76
C GLN A 201 -13.29 -5.55 17.70
N ALA A 202 -12.82 -6.29 18.72
CA ALA A 202 -12.91 -7.76 18.79
C ALA A 202 -13.55 -8.28 20.10
N ARG A 203 -14.28 -9.42 20.02
CA ARG A 203 -15.06 -10.02 21.13
C ARG A 203 -14.48 -11.31 21.76
N ASP A 204 -13.49 -11.99 21.16
CA ASP A 204 -12.98 -13.30 21.66
C ASP A 204 -11.43 -13.35 21.73
N ILE A 205 -10.89 -13.43 22.95
CA ILE A 205 -9.50 -13.10 23.32
C ILE A 205 -8.47 -14.22 23.04
N ASN A 206 -8.87 -15.49 23.02
CA ASN A 206 -7.92 -16.62 23.11
C ASN A 206 -7.44 -17.20 21.76
N LYS A 207 -7.84 -16.62 20.62
CA LYS A 207 -7.58 -17.21 19.28
C LYS A 207 -6.54 -16.45 18.42
N LEU A 208 -5.85 -15.43 18.94
CA LEU A 208 -5.42 -14.31 18.09
C LEU A 208 -3.91 -13.94 18.04
N SER A 209 -3.04 -14.27 19.01
CA SER A 209 -1.62 -13.82 18.97
C SER A 209 -0.80 -14.42 17.83
N ASP A 210 -1.08 -15.68 17.48
CA ASP A 210 -0.25 -16.43 16.54
C ASP A 210 -0.67 -16.21 15.09
N LYS A 211 -1.94 -15.84 14.88
CA LYS A 211 -2.52 -15.68 13.54
C LYS A 211 -2.00 -14.43 12.83
N LEU A 212 -1.97 -13.27 13.48
CA LEU A 212 -1.41 -12.05 12.88
C LEU A 212 0.10 -12.19 12.68
N THR A 213 0.82 -12.57 13.73
CA THR A 213 2.29 -12.69 13.70
C THR A 213 2.74 -13.68 12.63
N GLY A 214 2.08 -14.85 12.54
CA GLY A 214 2.35 -15.82 11.48
C GLY A 214 2.04 -15.29 10.07
N THR A 215 0.95 -14.54 9.91
CA THR A 215 0.58 -13.93 8.62
C THR A 215 1.58 -12.87 8.18
N LEU A 216 2.05 -12.01 9.10
CA LEU A 216 3.08 -11.02 8.82
C LEU A 216 4.41 -11.65 8.40
N LEU A 217 4.83 -12.73 9.06
CA LEU A 217 6.04 -13.46 8.69
C LEU A 217 5.93 -14.06 7.28
N ARG A 218 4.82 -14.73 6.96
CA ARG A 218 4.61 -15.30 5.62
C ARG A 218 4.55 -14.22 4.54
N VAL A 219 3.88 -13.09 4.80
CA VAL A 219 3.84 -11.96 3.85
C VAL A 219 5.23 -11.35 3.66
N LYS A 220 6.03 -11.20 4.72
CA LYS A 220 7.42 -10.75 4.63
C LYS A 220 8.25 -11.65 3.70
N ASP A 221 8.05 -12.96 3.78
CA ASP A 221 8.77 -13.91 2.93
C ASP A 221 8.39 -13.74 1.45
N HIS A 222 7.09 -13.60 1.14
CA HIS A 222 6.63 -13.28 -0.23
C HIS A 222 7.27 -11.98 -0.75
N VAL A 223 7.24 -10.91 0.04
CA VAL A 223 7.83 -9.60 -0.35
C VAL A 223 9.33 -9.74 -0.61
N THR A 224 10.06 -10.37 0.31
CA THR A 224 11.52 -10.51 0.20
C THR A 224 11.91 -11.33 -1.02
N ASN A 225 11.19 -12.43 -1.28
CA ASN A 225 11.41 -13.26 -2.46
C ASN A 225 11.12 -12.49 -3.75
N THR A 226 9.98 -11.80 -3.85
CA THR A 226 9.65 -11.00 -5.03
C THR A 226 10.67 -9.88 -5.26
N VAL A 227 11.15 -9.20 -4.21
CA VAL A 227 12.20 -8.18 -4.35
C VAL A 227 13.46 -8.77 -4.98
N ASN A 228 13.91 -9.94 -4.52
CA ASN A 228 15.09 -10.60 -5.10
C ASN A 228 14.87 -10.97 -6.58
N GLU A 229 13.68 -11.45 -6.93
CA GLU A 229 13.34 -11.76 -8.32
C GLU A 229 13.27 -10.50 -9.21
N LEU A 230 12.68 -9.42 -8.71
CA LEU A 230 12.64 -8.13 -9.41
C LEU A 230 14.05 -7.59 -9.65
N LEU A 231 14.93 -7.64 -8.64
CA LEU A 231 16.33 -7.25 -8.79
C LEU A 231 17.06 -8.10 -9.85
N MET A 232 16.80 -9.42 -9.88
CA MET A 232 17.38 -10.31 -10.90
C MET A 232 16.88 -9.96 -12.32
N ILE A 233 15.60 -9.62 -12.47
CA ILE A 233 15.06 -9.12 -13.74
C ILE A 233 15.76 -7.82 -14.11
N MET A 234 15.84 -6.84 -13.21
CA MET A 234 16.50 -5.55 -13.46
C MET A 234 17.97 -5.73 -13.89
N ARG A 235 18.72 -6.65 -13.29
CA ARG A 235 20.10 -6.99 -13.71
C ARG A 235 20.15 -7.57 -15.11
N THR A 236 19.22 -8.48 -15.43
CA THR A 236 19.14 -9.14 -16.74
C THR A 236 18.92 -8.13 -17.87
N TYR A 237 18.18 -7.05 -17.60
CA TYR A 237 17.95 -5.95 -18.55
C TYR A 237 18.95 -4.79 -18.41
N GLY A 238 20.03 -4.97 -17.63
CA GLY A 238 21.10 -3.97 -17.49
C GLY A 238 20.67 -2.68 -16.81
N VAL A 239 19.56 -2.68 -16.06
CA VAL A 239 19.05 -1.52 -15.32
C VAL A 239 19.86 -1.27 -14.05
N ILE A 240 20.33 -2.34 -13.42
CA ILE A 240 21.22 -2.29 -12.25
C ILE A 240 22.40 -3.24 -12.48
N GLN A 241 23.58 -2.88 -11.95
CA GLN A 241 24.81 -3.68 -11.99
C GLN A 241 24.93 -4.56 -10.74
#